data_AF-A0A239HQY8-F1
#
_entry.id   AF-A0A239HQY8-F1
#
_cell.length_a   1.000
_cell.length_b   1.000
_cell.length_c   1.000
_cell.angle_alpha   90.00
_cell.angle_beta   90.00
_cell.angle_gamma   90.00
#
_symmetry.space_group_name_H-M   'P 1'
#
loop_
_entity.id
_entity.type
_entity.pdbx_description
1 polymer ?
#
loop_
_entity_poly.entity_id
_entity_poly.type
_entity_poly.pdbx_seq_one_letter_code
_entity_poly.pdbx_strand_id
1 'polypeptide(L)'
;MLRFHWINGIVVAGYGVASGNGADTRYPGGTIRLQQPFFLARGIDLSPYFPGTLNVDVAPLAPVPQAPVFDEVLRWHGDIEERFLLSPVELEHHGRRYAGLWYYPHPDTKPAHFQKPTVVELLLPRIERIETGADVKVGLVM
;
A
#
# COMPACT_ATOMS: atom_id res chain seq x y z
N MET A 1 -22.10 -3.07 5.23
CA MET A 1 -21.32 -1.99 4.60
C MET A 1 -20.14 -1.67 5.51
N LEU A 2 -18.93 -1.61 4.96
CA LEU A 2 -17.76 -1.14 5.70
C LEU A 2 -17.97 0.34 6.06
N ARG A 3 -17.52 0.73 7.24
CA ARG A 3 -17.52 2.14 7.67
C ARG A 3 -16.10 2.67 7.53
N PHE A 4 -15.94 3.75 6.79
CA PHE A 4 -14.66 4.44 6.63
C PHE A 4 -14.60 5.65 7.56
N HIS A 5 -13.48 5.78 8.26
CA HIS A 5 -13.09 7.01 8.93
C HIS A 5 -12.16 7.80 8.04
N TRP A 6 -12.55 9.03 7.72
CA TRP A 6 -11.82 9.87 6.78
C TRP A 6 -10.83 10.78 7.50
N ILE A 7 -9.56 10.69 7.11
CA ILE A 7 -8.47 11.49 7.63
C ILE A 7 -7.79 12.26 6.50
N ASN A 8 -7.32 13.47 6.79
CA ASN A 8 -6.52 14.22 5.84
C ASN A 8 -5.11 13.62 5.78
N GLY A 9 -4.47 13.70 4.62
CA GLY A 9 -3.09 13.30 4.44
C GLY A 9 -2.45 14.01 3.25
N ILE A 10 -1.14 13.88 3.16
CA ILE A 10 -0.32 14.45 2.09
C ILE A 10 0.40 13.32 1.38
N VAL A 11 0.36 13.32 0.05
CA VAL A 11 1.13 12.35 -0.75
C VAL A 11 2.62 12.59 -0.54
N VAL A 12 3.36 11.54 -0.20
CA VAL A 12 4.81 11.62 0.04
C VAL A 12 5.59 10.67 -0.87
N ALA A 13 6.84 11.02 -1.14
CA ALA A 13 7.73 10.13 -1.88
C ALA A 13 8.05 8.87 -1.06
N GLY A 14 8.00 7.71 -1.70
CA GLY A 14 8.54 6.46 -1.17
C GLY A 14 9.97 6.19 -1.62
N TYR A 15 10.52 5.07 -1.17
CA TYR A 15 11.81 4.56 -1.63
C TYR A 15 11.80 4.03 -3.08
N GLY A 16 10.63 3.94 -3.72
CA GLY A 16 10.49 3.42 -5.10
C GLY A 16 10.63 1.90 -5.24
N VAL A 17 10.74 1.16 -4.14
CA VAL A 17 10.89 -0.31 -4.10
C VAL A 17 9.64 -1.02 -4.61
N ALA A 18 8.45 -0.56 -4.19
CA ALA A 18 7.17 -1.14 -4.59
C ALA A 18 6.93 -1.05 -6.11
N SER A 19 7.29 0.08 -6.71
CA SER A 19 7.10 0.36 -8.14
C SER A 19 8.28 -0.02 -9.03
N GLY A 20 9.44 -0.33 -8.44
CA GLY A 20 10.67 -0.59 -9.18
C GLY A 20 11.37 0.68 -9.71
N ASN A 21 10.93 1.86 -9.28
CA ASN A 21 11.53 3.15 -9.66
C ASN A 21 12.64 3.61 -8.69
N GLY A 22 12.94 2.81 -7.66
CA GLY A 22 13.99 3.07 -6.68
C GLY A 22 15.37 2.59 -7.12
N ALA A 23 16.38 2.84 -6.29
CA ALA A 23 17.76 2.40 -6.53
C ALA A 23 17.99 0.90 -6.22
N ASP A 24 17.02 0.23 -5.61
CA ASP A 24 17.14 -1.17 -5.19
C ASP A 24 16.93 -2.12 -6.38
N THR A 25 18.03 -2.66 -6.90
CA THR A 25 18.03 -3.52 -8.08
C THR A 25 17.64 -4.97 -7.78
N ARG A 26 17.46 -5.34 -6.50
CA ARG A 26 17.07 -6.70 -6.09
C ARG A 26 15.68 -7.11 -6.60
N TYR A 27 14.83 -6.12 -6.91
CA TYR A 27 13.43 -6.35 -7.27
C TYR A 27 13.12 -5.80 -8.68
N PRO A 28 13.51 -6.50 -9.76
CA PRO A 28 13.26 -6.05 -11.12
C PRO A 28 11.77 -5.79 -11.37
N GLY A 29 11.44 -4.56 -11.76
CA GLY A 29 10.04 -4.15 -12.02
C GLY A 29 9.20 -3.86 -10.77
N GLY A 30 9.78 -3.93 -9.56
CA GLY A 30 9.14 -3.57 -8.30
C GLY A 30 8.54 -4.76 -7.54
N THR A 31 8.47 -4.64 -6.21
CA THR A 31 8.00 -5.73 -5.34
C THR A 31 6.54 -6.09 -5.60
N ILE A 32 5.67 -5.12 -5.93
CA ILE A 32 4.25 -5.40 -6.18
C ILE A 32 4.08 -6.37 -7.36
N ARG A 33 4.86 -6.21 -8.43
CA ARG A 33 4.83 -7.14 -9.58
C ARG A 33 5.31 -8.53 -9.19
N LEU A 34 6.37 -8.62 -8.41
CA LEU A 34 6.92 -9.89 -7.94
C LEU A 34 5.97 -10.63 -6.99
N GLN A 35 5.24 -9.88 -6.16
CA GLN A 35 4.30 -10.42 -5.17
C GLN A 35 2.96 -10.82 -5.78
N GLN A 36 2.54 -10.19 -6.89
CA GLN A 36 1.25 -10.44 -7.56
C GLN A 36 0.88 -11.93 -7.72
N PRO A 37 1.73 -12.83 -8.26
CA PRO A 37 1.37 -14.24 -8.39
C PRO A 37 1.10 -14.94 -7.04
N PHE A 38 1.77 -14.52 -5.96
CA PHE A 38 1.61 -15.12 -4.63
C PHE A 38 0.32 -14.67 -3.94
N PHE A 39 -0.07 -13.41 -4.12
CA PHE A 39 -1.37 -12.89 -3.69
C PHE A 39 -2.51 -13.54 -4.50
N LEU A 40 -2.36 -13.65 -5.82
CA LEU A 40 -3.37 -14.26 -6.69
C LEU A 40 -3.62 -15.73 -6.31
N ALA A 41 -2.56 -16.48 -5.99
CA ALA A 41 -2.69 -17.86 -5.50
C ALA A 41 -3.48 -17.99 -4.18
N ARG A 42 -3.64 -16.90 -3.43
CA ARG A 42 -4.45 -16.80 -2.21
C ARG A 42 -5.76 -16.04 -2.39
N GLY A 43 -6.17 -15.81 -3.63
CA GLY A 43 -7.45 -15.19 -3.96
C GLY A 43 -7.47 -13.66 -3.90
N ILE A 44 -6.30 -13.01 -3.74
CA ILE A 44 -6.19 -11.55 -3.84
C ILE A 44 -5.61 -11.19 -5.21
N ASP A 45 -6.44 -10.66 -6.10
CA ASP A 45 -5.98 -10.15 -7.40
C ASP A 45 -5.49 -8.70 -7.29
N LEU A 46 -4.20 -8.49 -7.53
CA LEU A 46 -3.59 -7.15 -7.57
C LEU A 46 -3.58 -6.52 -8.98
N SER A 47 -3.99 -7.26 -10.01
CA SER A 47 -4.00 -6.78 -11.41
C SER A 47 -4.79 -5.48 -11.66
N PRO A 48 -5.87 -5.15 -10.90
CA PRO A 48 -6.59 -3.89 -11.08
C PRO A 48 -5.82 -2.64 -10.58
N TYR A 49 -4.76 -2.82 -9.78
CA TYR A 49 -4.03 -1.72 -9.17
C TYR A 49 -2.81 -1.32 -10.00
N PHE A 50 -2.35 -0.08 -9.81
CA PHE A 50 -1.04 0.33 -10.29
C PHE A 50 0.04 -0.55 -9.62
N PRO A 51 1.05 -1.04 -10.35
CA PRO A 51 2.07 -1.93 -9.82
C PRO A 51 3.10 -1.14 -8.98
N GLY A 52 2.66 -0.65 -7.83
CA GLY A 52 3.38 0.18 -6.88
C GLY A 52 2.41 0.74 -5.84
N THR A 53 2.94 1.38 -4.80
CA THR A 53 2.13 2.00 -3.74
C THR A 53 2.10 3.52 -3.85
N LEU A 54 0.95 4.12 -3.56
CA LEU A 54 0.84 5.54 -3.24
C LEU A 54 1.04 5.71 -1.74
N ASN A 55 2.05 6.48 -1.35
CA ASN A 55 2.34 6.73 0.06
C ASN A 55 1.67 8.02 0.51
N VAL A 56 0.92 7.96 1.60
CA VAL A 56 0.23 9.11 2.19
C VAL A 56 0.64 9.24 3.64
N ASP A 57 1.21 10.38 4.00
CA ASP A 57 1.49 10.73 5.40
C ASP A 57 0.21 11.29 6.03
N VAL A 58 -0.29 10.63 7.07
CA VAL A 58 -1.51 10.98 7.81
C VAL A 58 -1.20 11.48 9.22
N ALA A 59 0.00 12.03 9.43
CA ALA A 59 0.42 12.61 10.69
C ALA A 59 -0.63 13.58 11.29
N PRO A 60 -0.78 13.62 12.62
CA PRO A 60 0.04 12.92 13.63
C PRO A 60 -0.42 11.48 13.91
N LEU A 61 -1.37 10.94 13.14
CA LEU A 61 -1.89 9.59 13.38
C LEU A 61 -0.91 8.54 12.89
N ALA A 62 -0.78 7.45 13.66
CA ALA A 62 -0.05 6.24 13.28
C ALA A 62 -1.01 5.03 13.28
N PRO A 63 -1.97 5.00 12.34
CA PRO A 63 -2.97 3.95 12.32
C PRO A 63 -2.33 2.60 11.94
N VAL A 64 -2.99 1.51 12.32
CA VAL A 64 -2.67 0.16 11.85
C VAL A 64 -3.89 -0.44 11.14
N PRO A 65 -3.71 -1.30 10.12
CA PRO A 65 -4.82 -1.88 9.37
C PRO A 65 -5.84 -2.57 10.28
N GLN A 66 -7.13 -2.29 10.06
CA GLN A 66 -8.25 -2.98 10.72
C GLN A 66 -9.04 -3.80 9.71
N ALA A 67 -9.69 -4.86 10.19
CA ALA A 67 -10.51 -5.76 9.37
C ALA A 67 -9.85 -6.17 8.03
N PRO A 68 -8.63 -6.75 8.07
CA PRO A 68 -7.94 -7.14 6.86
C PRO A 68 -8.74 -8.19 6.08
N VAL A 69 -8.77 -8.05 4.76
CA VAL A 69 -9.23 -9.09 3.83
C VAL A 69 -8.13 -10.10 3.52
N PHE A 70 -6.90 -9.81 3.95
CA PHE A 70 -5.73 -10.68 3.83
C PHE A 70 -4.80 -10.46 5.02
N ASP A 71 -4.40 -11.54 5.69
CA ASP A 71 -3.42 -11.51 6.79
C ASP A 71 -2.64 -12.83 6.80
N GLU A 72 -1.60 -12.91 5.96
CA GLU A 72 -0.81 -14.13 5.82
C GLU A 72 0.67 -13.83 5.54
N VAL A 73 1.52 -14.83 5.78
CA VAL A 73 2.92 -14.86 5.37
C VAL A 73 3.04 -15.34 3.92
N LEU A 74 3.79 -14.60 3.12
CA LEU A 74 4.16 -14.97 1.76
C LEU A 74 5.67 -15.16 1.65
N ARG A 75 6.08 -16.30 1.07
CA ARG A 75 7.43 -16.45 0.50
C ARG A 75 7.42 -16.01 -0.95
N TRP A 76 7.74 -14.74 -1.23
CA TRP A 76 7.45 -14.09 -2.51
C TRP A 76 8.69 -13.85 -3.40
N HIS A 77 9.91 -13.98 -2.84
CA HIS A 77 11.15 -13.82 -3.62
C HIS A 77 12.33 -14.55 -2.96
N GLY A 78 12.80 -15.65 -3.56
CA GLY A 78 13.84 -16.48 -2.96
C GLY A 78 13.43 -17.00 -1.58
N ASP A 79 14.24 -16.73 -0.57
CA ASP A 79 13.99 -17.07 0.84
C ASP A 79 13.33 -15.92 1.64
N ILE A 80 12.88 -14.86 0.97
CA ILE A 80 12.19 -13.75 1.64
C ILE A 80 10.77 -14.19 2.00
N GLU A 81 10.49 -14.24 3.31
CA GLU A 81 9.17 -14.42 3.90
C GLU A 81 8.73 -13.15 4.60
N GLU A 82 7.53 -12.68 4.29
CA GLU A 82 6.98 -11.45 4.86
C GLU A 82 5.48 -11.62 5.10
N ARG A 83 5.00 -11.18 6.28
CA ARG A 83 3.58 -11.13 6.59
C ARG A 83 2.98 -9.87 6.00
N PHE A 84 1.88 -10.00 5.29
CA PHE A 84 1.14 -8.86 4.75
C PHE A 84 -0.25 -8.80 5.36
N LEU A 85 -0.66 -7.59 5.72
CA LEU A 85 -2.04 -7.25 6.01
C LEU A 85 -2.56 -6.37 4.87
N LEU A 86 -3.69 -6.74 4.27
CA LEU A 86 -4.40 -5.90 3.30
C LEU A 86 -5.78 -5.59 3.83
N SER A 87 -6.06 -4.30 4.06
CA SER A 87 -7.39 -3.82 4.47
C SER A 87 -8.01 -2.96 3.38
N PRO A 88 -9.35 -2.98 3.20
CA PRO A 88 -10.01 -2.05 2.29
C PRO A 88 -9.70 -0.59 2.65
N VAL A 89 -9.54 0.24 1.64
CA VAL A 89 -9.31 1.68 1.80
C VAL A 89 -10.01 2.44 0.69
N GLU A 90 -10.38 3.69 0.97
CA GLU A 90 -10.74 4.65 -0.07
C GLU A 90 -9.79 5.85 -0.05
N LEU A 91 -9.48 6.40 -1.21
CA LEU A 91 -8.81 7.69 -1.35
C LEU A 91 -9.76 8.68 -2.03
N GLU A 92 -9.88 9.88 -1.47
CA GLU A 92 -10.54 11.02 -2.13
C GLU A 92 -9.49 12.04 -2.57
N HIS A 93 -9.50 12.37 -3.86
CA HIS A 93 -8.61 13.36 -4.47
C HIS A 93 -9.37 14.11 -5.56
N HIS A 94 -9.38 15.45 -5.49
CA HIS A 94 -10.13 16.33 -6.39
C HIS A 94 -11.61 15.91 -6.61
N GLY A 95 -12.31 15.55 -5.54
CA GLY A 95 -13.72 15.15 -5.58
C GLY A 95 -13.99 13.78 -6.24
N ARG A 96 -12.94 13.03 -6.59
CA ARG A 96 -13.04 11.65 -7.08
C ARG A 96 -12.61 10.68 -5.98
N ARG A 97 -13.29 9.54 -5.92
CA ARG A 97 -12.97 8.46 -4.98
C ARG A 97 -12.39 7.25 -5.71
N TYR A 98 -11.38 6.67 -5.08
CA TYR A 98 -10.67 5.50 -5.58
C TYR A 98 -10.70 4.45 -4.47
N ALA A 99 -11.32 3.31 -4.74
CA ALA A 99 -11.26 2.16 -3.84
C ALA A 99 -9.96 1.40 -4.08
N GLY A 100 -9.41 0.82 -3.01
CA GLY A 100 -8.21 -0.01 -3.10
C GLY A 100 -7.94 -0.79 -1.83
N LEU A 101 -6.66 -1.11 -1.63
CA LEU A 101 -6.17 -1.82 -0.45
C LEU A 101 -5.07 -1.02 0.24
N TRP A 102 -5.15 -0.89 1.56
CA TRP A 102 -4.02 -0.51 2.37
C TRP A 102 -3.07 -1.70 2.42
N TYR A 103 -1.94 -1.55 1.72
CA TYR A 103 -0.85 -2.53 1.70
C TYR A 103 0.04 -2.32 2.92
N TYR A 104 0.06 -3.31 3.81
CA TYR A 104 0.85 -3.23 5.03
C TYR A 104 1.75 -4.46 5.18
N PRO A 105 3.04 -4.36 4.78
CA PRO A 105 4.04 -5.33 5.20
C PRO A 105 4.29 -5.23 6.70
N HIS A 106 4.10 -6.31 7.44
CA HIS A 106 4.24 -6.32 8.89
C HIS A 106 5.69 -6.00 9.30
N PRO A 107 5.93 -5.00 10.16
CA PRO A 107 7.28 -4.55 10.53
C PRO A 107 8.19 -5.67 11.04
N ASP A 108 7.66 -6.57 11.87
CA ASP A 108 8.43 -7.69 12.46
C ASP A 108 9.01 -8.66 11.43
N THR A 109 8.46 -8.70 10.22
CA THR A 109 8.91 -9.59 9.13
C THR A 109 9.50 -8.82 7.95
N LYS A 110 9.48 -7.48 8.00
CA LYS A 110 9.95 -6.65 6.88
C LYS A 110 11.48 -6.55 6.90
N PRO A 111 12.17 -6.95 5.82
CA PRO A 111 13.64 -7.04 5.84
C PRO A 111 14.35 -5.68 5.81
N ALA A 112 13.72 -4.62 5.27
CA ALA A 112 14.29 -3.28 5.14
C ALA A 112 13.23 -2.22 4.79
N HIS A 113 13.65 -0.96 4.60
CA HIS A 113 12.82 0.13 4.07
C HIS A 113 11.57 0.42 4.93
N PHE A 114 11.79 0.59 6.23
CA PHE A 114 10.75 0.98 7.18
C PHE A 114 10.24 2.38 6.86
N GLN A 115 8.91 2.49 6.67
CA GLN A 115 8.25 3.78 6.56
C GLN A 115 8.01 4.36 7.95
N LYS A 116 7.81 5.68 8.02
CA LYS A 116 7.31 6.29 9.26
C LYS A 116 5.96 5.65 9.61
N PRO A 117 5.64 5.44 10.90
CA PRO A 117 4.35 4.87 11.31
C PRO A 117 3.12 5.67 10.86
N THR A 118 3.32 6.94 10.50
CA THR A 118 2.27 7.83 9.99
C THR A 118 2.03 7.70 8.48
N VAL A 119 2.88 6.97 7.76
CA VAL A 119 2.78 6.80 6.31
C VAL A 119 2.05 5.50 6.01
N VAL A 120 0.92 5.62 5.31
CA VAL A 120 0.15 4.47 4.81
C VAL A 120 0.49 4.22 3.34
N GLU A 121 0.73 2.97 2.98
CA GLU A 121 1.04 2.55 1.60
C GLU A 121 -0.25 2.01 0.95
N LEU A 122 -0.72 2.64 -0.13
CA LEU A 122 -2.01 2.32 -0.75
C LEU A 122 -1.83 1.69 -2.13
N LEU A 123 -2.46 0.54 -2.36
CA LEU A 123 -2.68 -0.04 -3.68
C LEU A 123 -3.98 0.51 -4.25
N LEU A 124 -3.87 1.31 -5.31
CA LEU A 124 -4.99 1.98 -5.96
C LEU A 124 -4.90 1.78 -7.47
N PRO A 125 -6.03 1.86 -8.20
CA PRO A 125 -6.01 2.03 -9.64
C PRO A 125 -5.16 3.24 -10.04
N ARG A 126 -4.77 3.33 -11.32
CA ARG A 126 -4.04 4.51 -11.81
C ARG A 126 -4.84 5.80 -11.53
N ILE A 127 -4.24 6.71 -10.77
CA ILE A 127 -4.77 8.05 -10.53
C ILE A 127 -4.03 9.02 -11.43
N GLU A 128 -4.76 9.67 -12.32
CA GLU A 128 -4.18 10.67 -13.22
C GLU A 128 -3.82 11.94 -12.45
N ARG A 129 -2.61 12.47 -12.69
CA ARG A 129 -2.12 13.76 -12.18
C ARG A 129 -2.06 13.88 -10.65
N ILE A 130 -1.85 12.77 -9.93
CA ILE A 130 -1.48 12.83 -8.51
C ILE A 130 0.04 12.95 -8.37
N GLU A 131 0.48 13.90 -7.54
CA GLU A 131 1.89 14.23 -7.36
C GLU A 131 2.25 14.26 -5.87
N THR A 132 3.54 14.13 -5.56
CA THR A 132 4.05 14.33 -4.20
C THR A 132 3.71 15.74 -3.72
N GLY A 133 3.25 15.85 -2.47
CA GLY A 133 2.80 17.09 -1.87
C GLY A 133 1.29 17.37 -2.05
N ALA A 134 0.56 16.55 -2.80
CA ALA A 134 -0.88 16.75 -2.98
C ALA A 134 -1.66 16.41 -1.70
N ASP A 135 -2.62 17.28 -1.36
CA ASP A 135 -3.61 17.02 -0.31
C ASP A 135 -4.62 15.96 -0.76
N VAL A 136 -4.88 15.00 0.13
CA VAL A 136 -5.83 13.91 -0.07
C VAL A 136 -6.61 13.63 1.20
N LYS A 137 -7.72 12.90 1.08
CA LYS A 137 -8.35 12.24 2.22
C LYS A 137 -8.29 10.74 2.06
N VAL A 138 -7.96 10.05 3.14
CA VAL A 138 -7.91 8.59 3.18
C VAL A 138 -9.04 8.10 4.07
N GLY A 139 -9.89 7.24 3.55
CA GLY A 139 -10.92 6.53 4.28
C GLY A 139 -10.38 5.19 4.76
N LEU A 140 -10.05 5.07 6.05
CA LEU A 140 -9.57 3.83 6.66
C LEU A 140 -10.74 3.08 7.31
N VAL A 141 -10.76 1.75 7.20
CA VAL A 141 -11.70 0.93 7.97
C VAL A 141 -11.33 0.99 9.45
N MET A 142 -12.34 1.08 10.32
CA MET A 142 -12.23 0.94 11.78
C MET A 142 -13.00 -0.28 12.27
#